data_AF-W4JUA3-F1
#
_entry.id   AF-W4JUA3-F1
#
_cell.length_a   1.000
_cell.length_b   1.000
_cell.length_c   1.000
_cell.angle_alpha   90.00
_cell.angle_beta   90.00
_cell.angle_gamma   90.00
#
_symmetry.space_group_name_H-M   'P 1'
#
loop_
_entity.id
_entity.type
_entity.pdbx_description
1 polymer ?
#
loop_
_entity_poly.entity_id
_entity_poly.type
_entity_poly.pdbx_seq_one_letter_code
_entity_poly.pdbx_strand_id
1 'polypeptide(L)'
;YLGPLLVISRNQRGAYILAKLDGSVFDWPVAAFCIIPYFARRSLELVNLKALLNIFDDNAKDDSANEDTNTSSVQLVEDDNAALATSD
;
A
#
# COMPACT_ATOMS: atom_id res chain seq x y z
N TYR A 1 -21.48 22.79 -5.56
CA TYR A 1 -20.49 22.26 -4.60
C TYR A 1 -21.18 21.16 -3.81
N LEU A 2 -20.63 19.93 -3.78
CA LEU A 2 -21.26 18.76 -3.12
C LEU A 2 -21.03 18.72 -1.60
N GLY A 3 -20.29 19.67 -1.04
CA GLY A 3 -19.84 19.63 0.36
C GLY A 3 -18.42 19.04 0.50
N PRO A 4 -17.90 18.97 1.73
CA PRO A 4 -16.66 18.24 2.02
C PRO A 4 -16.83 16.74 1.76
N LEU A 5 -15.79 16.13 1.19
CA LEU A 5 -15.70 14.71 0.88
C LEU A 5 -14.49 14.11 1.61
N LEU A 6 -14.58 12.84 1.96
CA LEU A 6 -13.50 12.05 2.53
C LEU A 6 -12.70 11.40 1.40
N VAL A 7 -11.38 11.43 1.54
CA VAL A 7 -10.48 10.65 0.68
C VAL A 7 -10.32 9.28 1.31
N ILE A 8 -10.72 8.25 0.57
CA ILE A 8 -10.62 6.85 1.01
C ILE A 8 -9.26 6.28 0.65
N SER A 9 -8.89 6.42 -0.62
CA SER A 9 -7.65 5.85 -1.15
C SER A 9 -7.12 6.71 -2.27
N ARG A 10 -5.82 6.58 -2.52
CA ARG A 10 -5.10 7.23 -3.61
C ARG A 10 -4.41 6.15 -4.43
N ASN A 11 -4.66 6.13 -5.74
CA ASN A 11 -3.93 5.23 -6.63
C ASN A 11 -2.54 5.79 -6.97
N GLN A 12 -1.64 4.94 -7.50
CA GLN A 12 -0.27 5.33 -7.85
C GLN A 12 -0.21 6.48 -8.88
N ARG A 13 -1.25 6.63 -9.69
CA ARG A 13 -1.37 7.68 -10.72
C ARG A 13 -1.94 9.00 -10.18
N GLY A 14 -2.22 9.08 -8.88
CA GLY A 14 -2.72 10.28 -8.22
C GLY A 14 -4.22 10.53 -8.35
N ALA A 15 -5.02 9.59 -8.85
CA ALA A 15 -6.46 9.66 -8.70
C ALA A 15 -6.88 9.17 -7.31
N TYR A 16 -8.02 9.66 -6.83
CA TYR A 16 -8.55 9.36 -5.51
C TYR A 16 -9.93 8.72 -5.60
N ILE A 17 -10.21 7.82 -4.66
CA ILE A 17 -11.56 7.35 -4.38
C ILE A 17 -12.12 8.21 -3.25
N LEU A 18 -13.33 8.74 -3.45
CA LEU A 18 -13.95 9.69 -2.53
C LEU A 18 -15.20 9.07 -1.90
N ALA A 19 -15.52 9.52 -0.68
CA ALA A 19 -16.80 9.25 -0.03
C ALA A 19 -17.43 10.52 0.51
N LYS A 20 -18.75 10.51 0.62
CA LYS A 20 -19.51 11.46 1.41
C LYS A 20 -19.38 11.15 2.91
N LEU A 21 -19.76 12.12 3.74
CA LEU A 21 -19.72 11.99 5.20
C LEU A 21 -20.73 10.97 5.76
N ASP A 22 -21.69 10.54 4.95
CA ASP A 22 -22.67 9.48 5.27
C ASP A 22 -22.12 8.07 5.00
N GLY A 23 -20.89 7.95 4.49
CA GLY A 23 -20.27 6.67 4.13
C GLY A 23 -20.56 6.20 2.70
N SER A 24 -21.32 6.96 1.90
CA SER A 24 -21.53 6.65 0.48
C SER A 24 -20.25 6.91 -0.32
N VAL A 25 -19.76 5.86 -1.00
CA VAL A 25 -18.53 5.88 -1.80
C VAL A 25 -18.84 6.21 -3.26
N PHE A 26 -17.94 6.93 -3.93
CA PHE A 26 -18.00 7.16 -5.37
C PHE A 26 -17.41 5.95 -6.12
N ASP A 27 -18.14 5.44 -7.10
CA ASP A 27 -17.75 4.25 -7.87
C ASP A 27 -16.63 4.52 -8.90
N TRP A 28 -16.16 5.76 -9.05
CA TRP A 28 -15.14 6.13 -10.03
C TRP A 28 -13.98 6.91 -9.42
N PRO A 29 -12.76 6.75 -9.97
CA PRO A 29 -11.61 7.54 -9.54
C PRO A 29 -11.72 8.99 -10.00
N VAL A 30 -11.39 9.92 -9.10
CA VAL A 30 -11.35 11.37 -9.35
C VAL A 30 -9.91 11.83 -9.49
N ALA A 31 -9.58 12.53 -10.57
CA ALA A 31 -8.23 13.01 -10.81
C ALA A 31 -7.77 14.02 -9.74
N ALA A 32 -6.49 13.96 -9.33
CA ALA A 32 -5.91 14.87 -8.33
C ALA A 32 -6.19 16.36 -8.58
N PHE A 33 -6.08 16.80 -9.82
CA PHE A 33 -6.25 18.22 -10.17
C PHE A 33 -7.71 18.71 -10.05
N CYS A 34 -8.67 17.80 -9.93
CA CYS A 34 -10.07 18.12 -9.69
C CYS A 34 -10.41 18.27 -8.20
N ILE A 35 -9.48 17.93 -7.30
CA ILE A 35 -9.73 17.89 -5.86
C ILE A 35 -9.10 19.12 -5.20
N ILE A 36 -9.94 19.87 -4.49
CA ILE A 36 -9.52 21.00 -3.69
C ILE A 36 -9.52 20.54 -2.23
N PRO A 37 -8.38 20.58 -1.51
CA PRO A 37 -8.33 20.24 -0.10
C PRO A 37 -9.33 21.07 0.71
N TYR A 38 -10.07 20.40 1.59
CA TYR A 38 -11.02 21.09 2.45
C TYR A 38 -10.28 21.82 3.57
N PHE A 39 -10.25 23.15 3.49
CA PHE A 39 -9.73 23.99 4.57
C PHE A 39 -10.86 24.34 5.55
N ALA A 40 -10.80 23.79 6.76
CA ALA A 40 -11.86 23.93 7.74
C ALA A 40 -11.98 25.38 8.23
N ARG A 41 -13.16 25.99 8.08
CA ARG A 41 -13.49 27.30 8.68
C ARG A 41 -14.13 27.16 10.07
N ARG A 42 -14.67 25.98 10.37
CA ARG A 42 -15.28 25.57 11.64
C ARG A 42 -14.99 24.09 11.87
N SER A 43 -15.01 23.66 13.13
CA SER A 43 -14.91 22.24 13.47
C SER A 43 -16.04 21.45 12.80
N LEU A 44 -15.70 20.34 12.17
CA LEU A 44 -16.65 19.43 11.54
C LEU A 44 -16.81 18.22 12.49
N GLU A 45 -17.93 18.15 13.20
CA GLU A 45 -18.22 17.00 14.05
C GLU A 45 -18.63 15.80 13.19
N LEU A 46 -17.67 14.89 12.98
CA LEU A 46 -17.91 13.62 12.31
C LEU A 46 -18.27 12.58 13.36
N VAL A 47 -19.54 12.22 13.43
CA VAL A 47 -20.00 11.14 14.29
C VAL A 47 -19.45 9.84 13.73
N ASN A 48 -18.44 9.28 14.41
CA ASN A 48 -17.86 7.97 14.15
C ASN A 48 -17.00 7.83 12.88
N LEU A 49 -15.90 8.59 12.82
CA LEU A 49 -14.83 8.44 11.82
C LEU A 49 -14.35 6.99 11.65
N LYS A 50 -14.25 6.23 12.75
CA LYS A 50 -13.80 4.83 12.71
C LYS A 50 -14.77 3.93 11.96
N ALA A 51 -16.08 4.10 12.14
CA ALA A 51 -17.06 3.33 11.36
C ALA A 51 -17.01 3.67 9.86
N LEU A 52 -16.67 4.91 9.50
CA LEU A 52 -16.51 5.31 8.10
C LEU A 52 -15.22 4.76 7.46
N LEU A 53 -14.15 4.57 8.25
CA LEU A 53 -12.87 4.04 7.77
C LEU A 53 -12.77 2.50 7.83
N ASN A 54 -13.50 1.84 8.73
CA ASN A 54 -13.44 0.38 8.93
C ASN A 54 -13.83 -0.44 7.68
N ILE A 55 -14.42 0.18 6.65
CA ILE A 55 -14.73 -0.46 5.37
C ILE A 55 -13.44 -0.93 4.64
N PHE A 56 -12.26 -0.41 5.01
CA PHE A 56 -11.01 -0.59 4.27
C PHE A 56 -9.92 -1.40 4.99
N ASP A 57 -10.08 -1.73 6.28
CA ASP A 57 -9.05 -2.37 7.13
C ASP A 57 -9.07 -3.92 7.14
N ASP A 58 -9.77 -4.59 6.22
CA ASP A 58 -9.96 -6.06 6.27
C ASP A 58 -8.88 -6.91 5.55
N ASN A 59 -7.75 -6.35 5.11
CA ASN A 59 -6.72 -7.11 4.38
C ASN A 59 -5.30 -7.03 4.99
N ALA A 60 -5.17 -7.43 6.25
CA ALA A 60 -3.90 -7.88 6.81
C ALA A 60 -4.16 -9.01 7.81
N LYS A 61 -4.55 -10.20 7.32
CA LYS A 61 -4.34 -11.45 8.06
C LYS A 61 -3.19 -12.20 7.40
N ASP A 62 -2.23 -12.52 8.27
CA ASP A 62 -0.99 -13.23 8.06
C ASP A 62 -1.14 -14.53 7.25
N ASP A 63 -0.40 -14.62 6.15
CA ASP A 63 0.00 -15.91 5.55
C ASP A 63 1.52 -16.06 5.72
N SER A 64 1.95 -16.41 6.93
CA SER A 64 3.30 -16.94 7.15
C SER A 64 3.26 -18.14 8.10
N ALA A 65 2.82 -19.28 7.58
CA ALA A 65 3.12 -20.58 8.17
C ALA A 65 3.08 -21.67 7.09
N ASN A 66 4.24 -22.07 6.58
CA ASN A 66 4.47 -23.46 6.22
C ASN A 66 5.96 -23.82 6.35
N GLU A 67 6.25 -24.74 7.26
CA GLU A 67 7.56 -25.30 7.57
C GLU A 67 7.91 -26.49 6.65
N ASP A 68 9.22 -26.60 6.38
CA ASP A 68 10.07 -27.79 6.18
C ASP A 68 9.93 -28.70 4.94
N THR A 69 11.03 -28.86 4.18
CA THR A 69 11.89 -30.07 4.26
C THR A 69 13.17 -30.01 3.40
N ASN A 70 14.25 -30.55 3.98
CA ASN A 70 15.60 -30.74 3.44
C ASN A 70 15.68 -31.30 2.01
N THR A 71 16.57 -30.70 1.18
CA THR A 71 17.27 -31.40 0.10
C THR A 71 18.78 -31.28 0.32
N SER A 72 19.38 -32.43 0.56
CA SER A 72 20.82 -32.69 0.58
C SER A 72 21.50 -32.22 -0.71
N SER A 73 22.74 -31.71 -0.57
CA SER A 73 23.96 -32.14 -1.31
C SER A 73 24.80 -31.00 -1.90
N VAL A 74 26.11 -31.11 -1.67
CA VAL A 74 27.27 -30.68 -2.49
C VAL A 74 27.91 -29.31 -2.25
N GLN A 75 29.00 -29.35 -1.46
CA GLN A 75 30.33 -28.72 -1.60
C GLN A 75 30.40 -27.29 -2.17
N LEU A 76 30.79 -26.33 -1.31
CA LEU A 76 31.41 -25.09 -1.75
C LEU A 76 32.83 -25.40 -2.22
N VAL A 77 33.03 -25.40 -3.53
CA VAL A 77 34.35 -25.32 -4.14
C VAL A 77 34.71 -23.84 -4.21
N GLU A 78 35.69 -23.41 -3.41
CA GLU A 78 36.38 -22.14 -3.63
C GLU A 78 37.47 -22.39 -4.69
N ASP A 79 37.14 -22.13 -5.96
CA ASP A 79 38.10 -22.10 -7.06
C ASP A 79 38.64 -20.67 -7.26
N ASP A 80 39.62 -20.27 -6.44
CA ASP A 80 40.51 -19.15 -6.77
C ASP A 80 41.63 -19.65 -7.68
N ASN A 81 41.31 -19.83 -8.97
CA ASN A 81 42.28 -20.14 -10.01
C ASN A 81 42.64 -18.89 -10.81
N ALA A 82 43.90 -18.46 -10.71
CA ALA A 82 44.65 -17.94 -11.86
C ALA A 82 46.16 -17.99 -11.56
N ALA A 83 46.74 -19.16 -11.81
CA ALA A 83 48.17 -19.27 -12.05
C ALA A 83 48.55 -18.49 -13.32
N LEU A 84 49.64 -17.72 -13.27
CA LEU A 84 50.44 -17.40 -14.46
C LEU A 84 51.90 -17.75 -14.18
N ALA A 85 52.35 -18.76 -14.93
CA ALA A 85 53.71 -19.27 -15.08
C ALA A 85 54.67 -18.16 -15.63
N THR A 86 56.00 -18.25 -15.62
CA THR A 86 56.94 -19.33 -15.99
C THR A 86 58.35 -19.03 -15.46
N SER A 87 59.18 -20.09 -15.39
CA SER A 87 60.64 -20.09 -15.15
C SER A 87 61.47 -19.19 -16.08
N ASP A 88 62.60 -18.70 -15.54
CA ASP A 88 63.95 -18.79 -16.12
C ASP A 88 64.99 -18.79 -14.97
#